data_AF-A0AAN8T9G3-F1
#
_entry.id   AF-A0AAN8T9G3-F1
#
_cell.length_a   1.000
_cell.length_b   1.000
_cell.length_c   1.000
_cell.angle_alpha   90.00
_cell.angle_beta   90.00
_cell.angle_gamma   90.00
#
_symmetry.space_group_name_H-M   'P 1'
#
loop_
_entity.id
_entity.type
_entity.pdbx_description
1 polymer ?
#
loop_
_entity_poly.entity_id
_entity_poly.type
_entity_poly.pdbx_seq_one_letter_code
_entity_poly.pdbx_strand_id
1 'polypeptide(L)'
;MIIPSTVHLHVVVDGQKGYIVCISTKKCSCRKFQNDEIPCGHGMEVLRYIRVHEIDYCSPFYSLKNFQHAYVIPVEPLPCKST
;
A
#
# COMPACT_ATOMS: atom_id res chain seq x y z
N MET A 1 18.51 18.33 11.11
CA MET A 1 18.09 17.60 12.33
C MET A 1 17.95 16.14 11.96
N ILE A 2 18.83 15.27 12.46
CA ILE A 2 18.80 13.82 12.17
C ILE A 2 18.05 13.17 13.34
N ILE A 3 16.83 12.70 13.10
CA ILE A 3 16.04 11.98 14.12
C ILE A 3 16.41 10.49 13.98
N PRO A 4 16.95 9.83 15.01
CA PRO A 4 17.23 8.40 14.95
C PRO A 4 15.90 7.65 14.81
N SER A 5 15.65 7.08 13.63
CA SER A 5 14.34 6.54 13.23
C SER A 5 14.14 5.07 13.65
N THR A 6 14.57 4.66 14.84
CA THR A 6 14.33 3.28 15.31
C THR A 6 12.87 3.03 15.68
N VAL A 7 12.06 4.07 15.88
CA VAL A 7 10.65 3.96 16.35
C VAL A 7 9.67 3.58 15.23
N HIS A 8 10.04 3.76 13.96
CA HIS A 8 9.12 3.54 12.82
C HIS A 8 9.59 2.43 11.86
N LEU A 9 10.72 1.78 12.17
CA LEU A 9 11.30 0.71 11.37
C LEU A 9 11.06 -0.63 12.07
N HIS A 10 10.39 -1.54 11.38
CA HIS A 10 10.08 -2.87 11.87
C HIS A 10 10.64 -3.92 10.93
N VAL A 11 11.16 -5.02 11.48
CA VAL A 11 11.59 -6.18 10.72
C VAL A 11 10.52 -7.26 10.84
N VAL A 12 9.95 -7.67 9.72
CA VAL A 12 8.97 -8.76 9.63
C VAL A 12 9.65 -9.96 8.99
N VAL A 13 9.56 -11.13 9.62
CA VAL A 13 10.07 -12.38 9.06
C VAL A 13 8.93 -13.09 8.36
N ASP A 14 9.13 -13.39 7.08
CA ASP A 14 8.19 -14.13 6.24
C ASP A 14 8.95 -15.29 5.58
N GLY A 15 8.66 -16.51 6.07
CA GLY A 15 9.47 -17.69 5.82
C GLY A 15 10.89 -17.54 6.39
N GLN A 16 11.90 -17.66 5.51
CA GLN A 16 13.31 -17.50 5.87
C GLN A 16 13.86 -16.09 5.61
N LYS A 17 13.02 -15.15 5.15
CA LYS A 17 13.45 -13.83 4.71
C LYS A 17 12.89 -12.73 5.63
N GLY A 18 13.79 -11.82 6.03
CA GLY A 18 13.42 -10.60 6.74
C GLY A 18 13.05 -9.46 5.78
N TYR A 19 12.03 -8.70 6.13
CA TYR A 19 11.56 -7.52 5.40
C TYR A 19 11.57 -6.31 6.32
N ILE A 20 12.10 -5.19 5.83
CA ILE A 20 12.16 -3.94 6.57
C ILE A 20 10.95 -3.10 6.15
N VAL A 21 10.10 -2.78 7.12
CA VAL A 21 8.90 -1.96 6.97
C VAL A 21 9.12 -0.63 7.68
N CYS A 22 8.92 0.47 6.96
CA CYS A 22 8.90 1.81 7.53
C CYS A 22 7.50 2.38 7.44
N ILE A 23 6.82 2.49 8.58
CA ILE A 23 5.41 2.90 8.64
C ILE A 23 5.24 4.39 8.33
N SER A 24 6.14 5.23 8.85
CA SER A 24 6.10 6.68 8.60
C SER A 24 6.28 7.06 7.14
N THR A 25 7.08 6.29 6.39
CA THR A 25 7.31 6.53 4.97
C THR A 25 6.45 5.65 4.07
N LYS A 26 5.61 4.77 4.64
CA LYS A 26 4.77 3.81 3.92
C LYS A 26 5.59 2.94 2.94
N LYS A 27 6.76 2.47 3.39
CA LYS A 27 7.71 1.69 2.57
C LYS A 27 7.90 0.29 3.14
N CYS A 28 8.07 -0.68 2.25
CA CYS A 28 8.54 -2.02 2.58
C CYS A 28 9.67 -2.44 1.62
N SER A 29 10.64 -3.20 2.11
CA SER A 29 11.69 -3.78 1.25
C SER A 29 11.12 -4.77 0.22
N CYS A 30 9.89 -5.27 0.37
CA CYS A 30 9.18 -6.04 -0.66
C CYS A 30 8.65 -5.19 -1.83
N ARG A 31 8.80 -3.87 -1.76
CA ARG A 31 8.42 -2.87 -2.77
C ARG A 31 6.92 -2.61 -2.96
N LYS A 32 6.05 -3.53 -2.55
CA LYS A 32 4.60 -3.40 -2.74
C LYS A 32 3.99 -2.18 -2.06
N PHE A 33 4.38 -1.88 -0.81
CA PHE A 33 3.77 -0.75 -0.08
C PHE A 33 3.96 0.59 -0.79
N GLN A 34 5.16 0.88 -1.28
CA GLN A 34 5.41 2.13 -2.02
C GLN A 34 4.96 2.13 -3.48
N ASN A 35 4.73 0.96 -4.09
CA ASN A 35 4.33 0.86 -5.49
C ASN A 35 2.80 0.87 -5.61
N ASP A 36 2.14 0.09 -4.78
CA ASP A 36 0.69 -0.09 -4.78
C ASP A 36 0.01 0.97 -3.90
N GLU A 37 0.80 1.70 -3.09
CA GLU A 37 0.34 2.69 -2.10
C GLU A 37 -0.74 2.16 -1.12
N ILE A 38 -0.80 0.84 -0.97
CA ILE A 38 -1.58 0.09 0.02
C ILE A 38 -0.59 -0.71 0.87
N PRO A 39 -0.81 -0.85 2.18
CA PRO A 39 0.02 -1.72 3.00
C PRO A 39 0.11 -3.14 2.41
N CYS A 40 1.33 -3.60 2.15
CA CYS A 40 1.56 -4.99 1.80
C CYS A 40 1.31 -5.90 3.01
N GLY A 41 1.29 -7.23 2.83
CA GLY A 41 1.12 -8.18 3.95
C GLY A 41 2.08 -7.93 5.13
N HIS A 42 3.34 -7.56 4.86
CA HIS A 42 4.30 -7.19 5.90
C HIS A 42 3.94 -5.86 6.58
N GLY A 43 3.50 -4.87 5.81
CA GLY A 43 3.03 -3.58 6.33
C GLY A 43 1.81 -3.77 7.25
N MET A 44 0.85 -4.60 6.81
CA MET A 44 -0.35 -4.94 7.58
C MET A 44 0.00 -5.56 8.93
N GLU A 45 0.95 -6.51 8.96
CA GLU A 45 1.37 -7.15 10.20
C GLU A 45 1.94 -6.13 11.21
N VAL A 46 2.76 -5.19 10.73
CA VAL A 46 3.31 -4.12 11.58
C VAL A 46 2.22 -3.17 12.06
N LEU A 47 1.29 -2.77 11.20
CA LEU A 47 0.17 -1.89 11.56
C LEU A 47 -0.71 -2.52 12.66
N ARG A 48 -0.97 -3.83 12.57
CA ARG A 48 -1.67 -4.60 13.60
C ARG A 48 -0.88 -4.65 14.90
N TYR A 49 0.43 -4.90 14.81
CA TYR A 49 1.30 -4.94 15.98
C TYR A 49 1.30 -3.62 16.76
N ILE A 50 1.37 -2.48 16.07
CA ILE A 50 1.33 -1.15 16.71
C ILE A 50 -0.09 -0.63 16.99
N ARG A 51 -1.13 -1.43 16.67
CA ARG A 51 -2.55 -1.16 16.96
C ARG A 51 -3.07 0.15 16.37
N VAL A 52 -2.69 0.46 15.14
CA VAL A 52 -3.24 1.58 14.37
C VAL A 52 -4.23 1.09 13.34
N HIS A 53 -5.07 2.00 12.86
CA HIS A 53 -6.07 1.69 11.85
C HIS A 53 -5.41 1.58 10.46
N GLU A 54 -5.52 0.41 9.84
CA GLU A 54 -4.80 0.08 8.59
C GLU A 54 -5.21 0.98 7.41
N ILE A 55 -6.48 1.41 7.38
CA ILE A 55 -7.06 2.22 6.29
C ILE A 55 -6.37 3.59 6.20
N ASP A 56 -5.88 4.12 7.32
CA ASP A 56 -5.21 5.44 7.37
C ASP A 56 -3.86 5.41 6.62
N TYR A 57 -3.36 4.22 6.33
CA TYR A 57 -2.11 3.99 5.62
C TYR A 57 -2.31 3.72 4.13
N CYS A 58 -3.52 3.46 3.67
CA CYS A 58 -3.86 3.35 2.25
C CYS A 58 -3.82 4.71 1.54
N SER A 59 -3.50 4.72 0.25
CA SER A 59 -3.61 5.91 -0.59
C SER A 59 -5.07 6.35 -0.76
N PRO A 60 -5.35 7.66 -0.78
CA PRO A 60 -6.67 8.18 -1.10
C PRO A 60 -7.21 7.69 -2.45
N PHE A 61 -6.35 7.26 -3.38
CA PHE A 61 -6.74 6.67 -4.67
C PHE A 61 -7.75 5.53 -4.50
N TYR A 62 -7.64 4.75 -3.43
CA TYR A 62 -8.52 3.62 -3.12
C TYR A 62 -9.78 4.02 -2.33
N SER A 63 -10.01 5.31 -2.09
CA SER A 63 -11.29 5.76 -1.53
C SER A 63 -12.42 5.53 -2.54
N LEU A 64 -13.62 5.21 -2.04
CA LEU A 64 -14.80 5.00 -2.88
C LEU A 64 -15.04 6.18 -3.85
N LYS A 65 -14.89 7.41 -3.35
CA LYS A 65 -15.02 8.64 -4.15
C LYS A 65 -14.03 8.68 -5.31
N ASN A 66 -12.75 8.45 -5.04
CA ASN A 66 -11.73 8.50 -6.09
C ASN A 66 -11.85 7.32 -7.07
N PHE A 67 -12.24 6.15 -6.58
CA PHE A 67 -12.55 5.00 -7.43
C PHE A 67 -13.69 5.32 -8.41
N GLN A 68 -14.81 5.86 -7.90
CA GLN A 68 -15.93 6.28 -8.76
C GLN A 68 -15.49 7.33 -9.79
N HIS A 69 -14.70 8.32 -9.38
CA HIS A 69 -14.20 9.35 -10.29
C HIS A 69 -13.25 8.78 -11.35
N ALA A 70 -12.45 7.75 -11.05
CA ALA A 70 -11.53 7.14 -12.01
C ALA A 70 -12.27 6.39 -13.14
N TYR A 71 -13.45 5.84 -12.85
CA TYR A 71 -14.26 5.05 -13.80
C TYR A 71 -15.55 5.73 -14.25
N VAL A 72 -15.73 7.03 -13.95
CA VAL A 72 -16.94 7.77 -14.35
C VAL A 72 -17.03 7.97 -15.86
N ILE A 73 -15.88 8.01 -16.53
CA ILE A 73 -15.80 8.16 -17.98
C ILE A 73 -16.01 6.78 -18.60
N PRO A 74 -17.06 6.58 -19.42
CA PRO A 74 -17.28 5.31 -20.10
C PRO A 74 -16.13 5.01 -21.06
N VAL A 75 -15.69 3.75 -21.07
CA VAL A 75 -14.75 3.26 -22.07
C VAL A 75 -15.54 2.77 -23.27
N GLU A 76 -15.34 3.42 -24.42
CA GLU A 76 -15.97 3.01 -25.67
C GLU A 76 -15.57 1.56 -26.02
N PRO A 77 -16.53 0.68 -26.35
CA PRO A 77 -16.22 -0.68 -26.75
C PRO A 77 -15.39 -0.68 -28.03
N LEU A 78 -14.44 -1.62 -28.14
CA LEU A 78 -13.72 -1.81 -29.39
C LEU A 78 -14.72 -2.24 -30.48
N PRO A 79 -14.62 -1.69 -31.70
CA PRO A 79 -15.50 -2.09 -32.79
C PRO A 79 -15.38 -3.60 -33.03
N CYS A 80 -16.52 -4.29 -33.05
CA CYS A 80 -16.58 -5.71 -33.36
C CYS A 80 -15.91 -5.96 -34.72
N LYS A 81 -14.95 -6.89 -34.77
CA LYS A 81 -14.47 -7.43 -36.04
C LYS A 81 -15.57 -8.34 -36.59
N SER A 82 -16.43 -7.79 -37.43
CA SER A 82 -17.32 -8.61 -38.26
C SER A 82 -16.44 -9.41 -39.24
N THR A 83 -16.45 -10.74 -39.08
CA THR A 83 -15.86 -11.69 -40.03
C THR A 83 -16.70 -11.75 -41.31
#